data_AF-A0A1I5USP3-F1
#
_entry.id   AF-A0A1I5USP3-F1
#
_cell.length_a   1.000
_cell.length_b   1.000
_cell.length_c   1.000
_cell.angle_alpha   90.00
_cell.angle_beta   90.00
_cell.angle_gamma   90.00
#
_symmetry.space_group_name_H-M   'P 1'
#
loop_
_entity.id
_entity.type
_entity.pdbx_description
1 polymer ?
#
loop_
_entity_poly.entity_id
_entity_poly.type
_entity_poly.pdbx_seq_one_letter_code
_entity_poly.pdbx_strand_id
1 'polypeptide(L)' 'MTPKKPTVFHRSPQTPTERDALVKAIYGAKKFERYKASQEKLSGKKPKVKTDE' A
#
# COMPACT_ATOMS: atom_id res chain seq x y z
N MET A 1 7.87 40.25 -3.05
CA MET A 1 7.06 39.00 -3.01
C MET A 1 8.02 37.84 -2.81
N THR A 2 7.97 37.15 -1.67
CA THR A 2 8.79 35.95 -1.42
C THR A 2 8.12 34.73 -2.06
N PRO A 3 8.83 33.92 -2.87
CA PRO A 3 8.24 32.73 -3.45
C PRO A 3 7.96 31.72 -2.34
N LYS A 4 6.67 31.44 -2.08
CA LYS A 4 6.26 30.35 -1.21
C LYS A 4 6.67 29.04 -1.90
N LYS A 5 7.53 28.25 -1.27
CA LYS A 5 7.88 26.91 -1.75
C LYS A 5 6.59 26.12 -2.01
N PRO A 6 6.47 25.41 -3.13
CA PRO A 6 5.28 24.61 -3.39
C PRO A 6 5.15 23.57 -2.27
N THR A 7 4.03 23.59 -1.55
CA THR A 7 3.70 22.52 -0.63
C THR A 7 3.43 21.28 -1.47
N VAL A 8 4.42 20.39 -1.54
CA VAL A 8 4.27 19.09 -2.20
C VAL A 8 3.32 18.27 -1.34
N PHE A 9 2.08 18.12 -1.79
CA PHE A 9 1.14 17.20 -1.18
C PHE A 9 1.57 15.78 -1.52
N HIS A 10 2.18 15.10 -0.56
CA HIS A 10 2.38 13.65 -0.64
C HIS A 10 1.02 12.98 -0.49
N ARG A 11 0.42 12.57 -1.61
CA ARG A 11 -0.85 11.83 -1.59
C ARG A 11 -0.58 10.45 -0.98
N SER A 12 -1.33 10.08 0.05
CA SER A 12 -1.30 8.70 0.55
C SER A 12 -1.68 7.76 -0.61
N PRO A 13 -1.00 6.61 -0.78
CA PRO A 13 -1.31 5.66 -1.85
C PRO A 13 -2.77 5.23 -1.73
N GLN A 14 -3.54 5.43 -2.80
CA GLN A 14 -4.99 5.20 -2.79
C GLN A 14 -5.33 3.79 -3.26
N THR A 15 -4.45 3.17 -4.03
CA THR A 15 -4.63 1.81 -4.55
C THR A 15 -3.63 0.81 -3.94
N PRO A 16 -3.99 -0.49 -3.89
CA PRO A 16 -3.04 -1.54 -3.49
C PRO A 16 -1.76 -1.54 -4.32
N THR A 17 -1.86 -1.23 -5.62
CA THR A 17 -0.72 -1.16 -6.55
C THR A 17 0.25 -0.03 -6.19
N GLU A 18 -0.27 1.17 -5.91
CA GLU A 18 0.56 2.30 -5.46
C GLU A 18 1.22 2.01 -4.11
N ARG A 19 0.48 1.37 -3.19
CA ARG A 19 1.03 0.97 -1.90
C ARG A 19 2.15 -0.06 -2.07
N ASP A 20 1.95 -1.06 -2.93
CA ASP A 20 2.94 -2.08 -3.20
C ASP A 20 4.19 -1.48 -3.86
N ALA A 21 4.02 -0.56 -4.81
CA ALA A 21 5.12 0.19 -5.41
C ALA A 21 5.88 1.04 -4.37
N LEU A 22 5.16 1.71 -3.46
CA LEU A 22 5.76 2.50 -2.38
C LEU A 22 6.52 1.62 -1.38
N VAL A 23 5.95 0.50 -0.95
CA VAL A 23 6.62 -0.45 -0.05
C VAL A 23 7.86 -1.04 -0.71
N LYS A 24 7.78 -1.39 -2.00
CA LYS A 24 8.94 -1.86 -2.78
C LYS A 24 10.02 -0.78 -2.89
N ALA A 25 9.63 0.49 -3.07
CA ALA A 25 10.58 1.61 -3.13
C ALA A 25 11.25 1.88 -1.77
N ILE A 26 10.53 1.78 -0.65
CA ILE A 26 11.06 2.05 0.70
C ILE A 26 11.95 0.89 1.19
N TYR A 27 11.52 -0.36 1.01
CA TYR A 27 12.17 -1.52 1.62
C TYR A 27 13.02 -2.35 0.64
N GLY A 28 12.90 -2.09 -0.67
CA GLY A 28 13.55 -2.86 -1.72
C GLY A 28 12.86 -4.18 -2.05
N ALA A 29 13.26 -4.81 -3.16
CA ALA A 29 12.61 -6.02 -3.69
C ALA A 29 12.62 -7.20 -2.71
N LYS A 30 13.75 -7.48 -2.05
CA LYS A 30 13.89 -8.64 -1.14
C LYS A 30 12.96 -8.56 0.07
N LYS A 31 12.73 -7.36 0.62
CA LYS A 31 11.84 -7.15 1.76
C LYS A 31 10.38 -7.03 1.32
N PHE A 32 10.12 -6.56 0.11
CA PHE A 32 8.79 -6.53 -0.50
C PHE A 32 8.17 -7.93 -0.63
N GLU A 33 8.94 -8.93 -1.09
CA GLU A 33 8.47 -10.31 -1.17
C GLU A 33 8.03 -10.87 0.20
N ARG A 34 8.83 -10.60 1.24
CA ARG A 34 8.48 -10.98 2.63
C ARG A 34 7.25 -10.24 3.12
N TYR A 35 7.10 -8.97 2.76
CA TYR A 35 5.92 -8.17 3.07
C TYR A 35 4.66 -8.74 2.41
N LYS A 36 4.71 -9.13 1.13
CA LYS A 36 3.59 -9.76 0.43
C LYS A 36 3.20 -11.10 1.06
N ALA A 37 4.18 -11.95 1.38
CA ALA A 37 3.93 -13.20 2.10
C ALA A 37 3.34 -12.97 3.51
N SER A 38 3.77 -11.90 4.20
CA SER A 38 3.19 -11.50 5.49
C SER A 38 1.77 -10.96 5.34
N GLN A 39 1.48 -10.19 4.29
CA GLN A 39 0.13 -9.70 3.98
C GLN A 39 -0.82 -10.84 3.65
N GLU A 40 -0.37 -11.90 2.98
CA GLU A 40 -1.19 -13.09 2.73
C GLU A 40 -1.57 -13.81 4.02
N LYS A 41 -0.61 -13.97 4.96
CA LYS A 41 -0.86 -14.58 6.28
C LYS A 41 -1.74 -13.70 7.20
N LEU A 42 -1.56 -12.38 7.14
CA LEU A 42 -2.37 -11.41 7.88
C LEU A 42 -3.76 -11.24 7.26
N SER A 43 -3.88 -11.40 5.95
CA SER A 43 -5.13 -11.47 5.20
C SER A 43 -5.80 -12.84 5.35
N GLY A 44 -5.74 -13.44 6.54
CA GLY A 44 -6.62 -14.52 7.00
C GLY A 44 -8.10 -14.13 7.06
N LYS A 45 -8.58 -13.32 6.11
CA LYS A 45 -9.99 -13.14 5.81
C LYS A 45 -10.53 -14.46 5.29
N LYS A 46 -11.17 -15.21 6.18
CA LYS A 46 -12.39 -15.95 5.83
C LYS A 46 -13.26 -15.01 4.97
N PRO A 47 -13.82 -15.46 3.84
CA PRO A 47 -14.84 -14.69 3.15
C PRO A 47 -16.01 -14.46 4.13
N LYS A 48 -16.22 -13.21 4.53
CA LYS A 48 -17.49 -12.76 5.07
C LYS A 48 -18.18 -11.99 3.95
N VAL A 49 -18.68 -12.72 2.96
CA VAL A 49 -19.68 -12.21 2.02
C VAL A 49 -20.80 -13.23 2.02
N LYS A 50 -21.95 -12.77 2.52
CA LYS A 50 -23.25 -13.42 2.46
C LYS A 50 -23.64 -13.53 0.99
N THR A 51 -24.00 -14.72 0.53
CA THR A 51 -24.80 -14.88 -0.69
C THR A 51 -26.07 -15.60 -0.27
N ASP A 52 -27.05 -14.80 0.14
CA ASP A 52 -28.48 -15.13 0.16
C ASP A 52 -29.10 -14.11 -0.78
N GLU A 53 -29.18 -14.49 -2.05
CA GLU A 53 -30.27 -14.18 -2.99
C GLU A 53 -30.14 -15.14 -4.19
#